data_AF-A0A2E0QXX3-F1
#
_entry.id   AF-A0A2E0QXX3-F1
#
_cell.length_a   1.000
_cell.length_b   1.000
_cell.length_c   1.000
_cell.angle_alpha   90.00
_cell.angle_beta   90.00
_cell.angle_gamma   90.00
#
_symmetry.space_group_name_H-M   'P 1'
#
loop_
_entity.id
_entity.type
_entity.pdbx_description
1 polymer ?
#
loop_
_entity_poly.entity_id
_entity_poly.type
_entity_poly.pdbx_seq_one_letter_code
_entity_poly.pdbx_strand_id
1 'polypeptide(L)'
;MRIILLLLGAIASGFVIWRFADASELEKFQVFLVGAPITISFFAINFSLSAFQNSEFRSLYPSVSPRLTTAAFFCFLLGIIPVVSLAFKPTISGKIGLTLIPLAFAGSFVLYLLARSETNPRHLIHRAMKPRKWKRFLKTYEAECQAIEQSPACSKLIDAKDKPTHEWDWELSPQLETANPGEVVSGIGDLALSARDQSAFLAAVEALVESDETVMALKPGGATRRDLRPLYLEPLRSLLLRAENEPSEKLTEAAIDLVARRVLEVVKRPGPNYRTVVDPLVLLYRTSIRWMEKGETGPAEKSLILFRQLWQHGLDRAVADKDEDAEGNDDRIECFFFWHNLNHMARLIEGLGSKAIELNDPGFLHLVHEGFGFQGCSAVKHDALPIGEECIRALAQLGREARAAKLECHWEKCAALPHDHAIERINWIWSWITEMENENSVKVWADSCLAGISRIEGKKIEVTDLGPGKKPRWELNRTDEPYTESFSGLDGSRVLDYSDPEMLKSFTLIGTGRTLAQGPPVPIRITK
;
A
#
# COMPACT_ATOMS: atom_id res chain seq x y z
N MET A 1 -32.80 -10.55 1.47
CA MET A 1 -34.14 -10.49 0.83
C MET A 1 -34.45 -11.72 -0.03
N ARG A 2 -33.62 -12.08 -1.03
CA ARG A 2 -33.89 -13.21 -1.95
C ARG A 2 -34.12 -14.58 -1.27
N ILE A 3 -33.29 -14.96 -0.29
CA ILE A 3 -33.45 -16.22 0.46
C ILE A 3 -34.77 -16.27 1.24
N ILE A 4 -35.18 -15.16 1.84
CA ILE A 4 -36.42 -15.08 2.62
C ILE A 4 -37.63 -15.25 1.71
N LEU A 5 -37.65 -14.58 0.54
CA LEU A 5 -38.73 -14.73 -0.43
C LEU A 5 -38.83 -16.16 -0.98
N LEU A 6 -37.69 -16.82 -1.23
CA LEU A 6 -37.67 -18.22 -1.64
C LEU A 6 -38.28 -19.13 -0.57
N LEU A 7 -37.88 -18.96 0.70
CA LEU A 7 -38.41 -19.76 1.80
C LEU A 7 -39.91 -19.50 2.01
N LEU A 8 -40.35 -18.24 1.97
CA LEU A 8 -41.78 -17.90 2.07
C LEU A 8 -42.60 -18.49 0.92
N GLY A 9 -42.08 -18.44 -0.31
CA GLY A 9 -42.72 -19.07 -1.47
C GLY A 9 -42.83 -20.59 -1.32
N ALA A 10 -41.78 -21.26 -0.83
CA ALA A 10 -41.79 -22.68 -0.56
C ALA A 10 -42.76 -23.07 0.57
N ILE A 11 -42.83 -22.27 1.64
CA ILE A 11 -43.81 -22.44 2.73
C ILE A 11 -45.23 -22.27 2.20
N ALA A 12 -45.49 -21.24 1.39
CA ALA A 12 -46.81 -21.00 0.81
C ALA A 12 -47.23 -22.16 -0.12
N SER A 13 -46.30 -22.66 -0.95
CA SER A 13 -46.55 -23.82 -1.81
C SER A 13 -46.83 -25.08 -1.00
N GLY A 14 -46.03 -25.33 0.04
CA GLY A 14 -46.28 -26.43 0.98
C GLY A 14 -47.65 -26.32 1.65
N PHE A 15 -48.05 -25.13 2.09
CA PHE A 15 -49.35 -24.89 2.69
C PHE A 15 -50.52 -25.15 1.72
N VAL A 16 -50.39 -24.71 0.47
CA VAL A 16 -51.39 -24.98 -0.59
C VAL A 16 -51.50 -26.49 -0.82
N ILE A 17 -50.38 -27.19 -1.00
CA ILE A 17 -50.34 -28.65 -1.14
C ILE A 17 -51.02 -29.33 0.06
N TRP A 18 -50.67 -28.93 1.27
CA TRP A 18 -51.26 -29.46 2.49
C TRP A 18 -52.78 -29.25 2.55
N ARG A 19 -53.29 -28.11 2.08
CA ARG A 19 -54.72 -27.81 2.15
C ARG A 19 -55.55 -28.61 1.16
N PHE A 20 -55.01 -28.91 -0.01
CA PHE A 20 -55.76 -29.47 -1.14
C PHE A 20 -55.45 -30.94 -1.46
N ALA A 21 -54.30 -31.48 -1.02
CA ALA A 21 -53.99 -32.89 -1.25
C ALA A 21 -54.85 -33.82 -0.37
N ASP A 22 -55.51 -34.79 -0.98
CA ASP A 22 -56.18 -35.88 -0.28
C ASP A 22 -55.15 -36.95 0.11
N ALA A 23 -55.14 -37.33 1.39
CA ALA A 23 -54.19 -38.31 1.89
C ALA A 23 -54.45 -39.73 1.36
N SER A 24 -55.73 -40.08 1.11
CA SER A 24 -56.14 -41.40 0.64
C SER A 24 -55.68 -41.68 -0.80
N GLU A 25 -55.71 -40.66 -1.66
CA GLU A 25 -55.26 -40.79 -3.06
C GLU A 25 -53.73 -40.92 -3.16
N LEU A 26 -52.99 -40.33 -2.23
CA LEU A 26 -51.53 -40.34 -2.21
C LEU A 26 -50.91 -41.64 -1.68
N GLU A 27 -51.70 -42.54 -1.09
CA GLU A 27 -51.22 -43.81 -0.51
C GLU A 27 -50.49 -44.66 -1.55
N LYS A 28 -50.97 -44.67 -2.81
CA LYS A 28 -50.35 -45.39 -3.93
C LYS A 28 -48.93 -44.90 -4.29
N PHE A 29 -48.60 -43.65 -3.91
CA PHE A 29 -47.30 -43.02 -4.18
C PHE A 29 -46.46 -42.84 -2.92
N GLN A 30 -46.88 -43.40 -1.79
CA GLN A 30 -46.31 -43.13 -0.47
C GLN A 30 -44.80 -43.39 -0.41
N VAL A 31 -44.31 -44.50 -0.98
CA VAL A 31 -42.87 -44.82 -1.02
C VAL A 31 -42.08 -43.71 -1.72
N PHE A 32 -42.57 -43.25 -2.86
CA PHE A 32 -41.92 -42.16 -3.61
C PHE A 32 -42.00 -40.83 -2.85
N LEU A 33 -43.17 -40.47 -2.32
CA LEU A 33 -43.38 -39.19 -1.64
C LEU A 33 -42.63 -39.08 -0.31
N VAL A 34 -42.43 -40.19 0.40
CA VAL A 34 -41.56 -40.26 1.58
C VAL A 34 -40.08 -40.23 1.16
N GLY A 35 -39.71 -40.93 0.09
CA GLY A 35 -38.33 -41.02 -0.40
C GLY A 35 -37.79 -39.75 -1.04
N ALA A 36 -38.63 -38.96 -1.72
CA ALA A 36 -38.21 -37.79 -2.48
C ALA A 36 -37.57 -36.69 -1.59
N PRO A 37 -38.17 -36.24 -0.47
CA PRO A 37 -37.54 -35.27 0.42
C PRO A 37 -36.20 -35.75 0.99
N ILE A 38 -36.09 -37.02 1.39
CA ILE A 38 -34.83 -37.62 1.86
C ILE A 38 -33.76 -37.51 0.78
N THR A 39 -34.12 -37.91 -0.45
CA THR A 39 -33.21 -37.93 -1.59
C THR A 39 -32.72 -36.52 -1.91
N ILE A 40 -33.65 -35.54 -1.98
CA ILE A 40 -33.31 -34.13 -2.22
C ILE A 40 -32.38 -33.61 -1.13
N SER A 41 -32.70 -33.82 0.15
CA SER A 41 -31.87 -33.35 1.26
C SER A 41 -30.49 -34.01 1.27
N PHE A 42 -30.40 -35.32 1.03
CA PHE A 42 -29.13 -36.04 1.00
C PHE A 42 -28.22 -35.54 -0.14
N PHE A 43 -28.76 -35.41 -1.36
CA PHE A 43 -27.99 -34.86 -2.48
C PHE A 43 -27.60 -33.40 -2.21
N ALA A 44 -28.51 -32.58 -1.68
CA ALA A 44 -28.24 -31.19 -1.36
C ALA A 44 -27.06 -31.04 -0.39
N ILE A 45 -27.05 -31.84 0.68
CA ILE A 45 -25.98 -31.84 1.69
C ILE A 45 -24.67 -32.30 1.05
N ASN A 46 -24.66 -33.43 0.34
CA ASN A 46 -23.44 -33.95 -0.29
C ASN A 46 -22.85 -32.99 -1.32
N PHE A 47 -23.66 -32.44 -2.23
CA PHE A 47 -23.16 -31.48 -3.22
C PHE A 47 -22.67 -30.18 -2.57
N SER A 48 -23.34 -29.68 -1.53
CA SER A 48 -22.92 -28.45 -0.86
C SER A 48 -21.65 -28.65 -0.04
N LEU A 49 -21.51 -29.78 0.66
CA LEU A 49 -20.30 -30.12 1.38
C LEU A 49 -19.14 -30.42 0.44
N SER A 50 -19.40 -31.10 -0.68
CA SER A 50 -18.39 -31.35 -1.72
C SER A 50 -17.93 -30.04 -2.36
N ALA A 51 -18.86 -29.13 -2.71
CA ALA A 51 -18.51 -27.80 -3.22
C ALA A 51 -17.68 -27.00 -2.21
N PHE A 52 -17.99 -27.12 -0.91
CA PHE A 52 -17.21 -26.49 0.16
C PHE A 52 -15.82 -27.11 0.31
N GLN A 53 -15.71 -28.44 0.28
CA GLN A 53 -14.45 -29.18 0.43
C GLN A 53 -13.51 -29.00 -0.77
N ASN A 54 -14.06 -28.92 -1.98
CA ASN A 54 -13.30 -28.77 -3.22
C ASN A 54 -12.89 -27.31 -3.52
N SER A 55 -13.28 -26.34 -2.67
CA SER A 55 -12.85 -24.96 -2.84
C SER A 55 -11.42 -24.77 -2.34
N GLU A 56 -10.61 -24.02 -3.10
CA GLU A 56 -9.26 -23.61 -2.70
C GLU A 56 -9.26 -22.78 -1.40
N PHE A 57 -10.37 -22.09 -1.11
CA PHE A 57 -10.55 -21.30 0.10
C PHE A 57 -10.98 -22.13 1.32
N ARG A 58 -11.13 -23.45 1.19
CA ARG A 58 -11.46 -24.37 2.30
C ARG A 58 -10.42 -24.32 3.41
N SER A 59 -9.15 -24.10 3.07
CA SER A 59 -8.02 -24.07 4.00
C SER A 59 -8.12 -22.94 5.05
N LEU A 60 -8.93 -21.91 4.80
CA LEU A 60 -9.22 -20.84 5.78
C LEU A 60 -9.99 -21.34 7.00
N TYR A 61 -10.58 -22.54 6.91
CA TYR A 61 -11.38 -23.10 7.97
C TYR A 61 -10.69 -24.34 8.54
N PRO A 62 -10.64 -24.53 9.86
CA PRO A 62 -10.22 -25.82 10.43
C PRO A 62 -11.31 -26.90 10.22
N SER A 63 -12.58 -26.51 10.19
CA SER A 63 -13.74 -27.40 10.07
C SER A 63 -14.81 -26.83 9.14
N VAL A 64 -15.88 -27.59 8.88
CA VAL A 64 -17.03 -27.06 8.10
C VAL A 64 -17.62 -25.86 8.82
N SER A 65 -17.92 -24.79 8.08
CA SER A 65 -18.50 -23.56 8.65
C SER A 65 -19.73 -23.90 9.50
N PRO A 66 -19.84 -23.42 10.75
CA PRO A 66 -20.98 -23.72 11.62
C PRO A 66 -22.33 -23.37 10.98
N ARG A 67 -22.37 -22.36 10.11
CA ARG A 67 -23.58 -21.98 9.36
C ARG A 67 -23.99 -23.05 8.36
N LEU A 68 -23.02 -23.60 7.63
CA LEU A 68 -23.27 -24.67 6.66
C LEU A 68 -23.67 -25.96 7.38
N THR A 69 -23.00 -26.28 8.49
CA THR A 69 -23.35 -27.44 9.34
C THR A 69 -24.77 -27.33 9.89
N THR A 70 -25.14 -26.18 10.46
CA THR A 70 -26.49 -25.94 10.97
C THR A 70 -27.54 -26.01 9.86
N ALA A 71 -27.28 -25.42 8.70
CA ALA A 71 -28.19 -25.51 7.56
C ALA A 71 -28.33 -26.95 7.03
N ALA A 72 -27.23 -27.72 7.02
CA ALA A 72 -27.23 -29.12 6.59
C ALA A 72 -28.05 -29.98 7.55
N PHE A 73 -27.90 -29.74 8.85
CA PHE A 73 -28.71 -30.38 9.88
C PHE A 73 -30.21 -30.11 9.69
N PHE A 74 -30.61 -28.85 9.47
CA PHE A 74 -32.03 -28.53 9.21
C PHE A 74 -32.55 -29.15 7.91
N CYS A 75 -31.74 -29.18 6.85
CA CYS A 75 -32.12 -29.83 5.59
C CYS A 75 -32.29 -31.34 5.77
N PHE A 76 -31.43 -31.97 6.57
CA PHE A 76 -31.54 -33.38 6.94
C PHE A 76 -32.82 -33.66 7.74
N LEU A 77 -33.14 -32.82 8.73
CA LEU A 77 -34.40 -32.93 9.48
C LEU A 77 -35.61 -32.85 8.56
N LEU A 78 -35.63 -31.92 7.59
CA LEU A 78 -36.71 -31.82 6.60
C LEU A 78 -36.88 -33.11 5.80
N GLY A 79 -35.78 -33.77 5.43
CA GLY A 79 -35.81 -35.04 4.72
C GLY A 79 -36.35 -36.20 5.56
N ILE A 80 -36.10 -36.21 6.87
CA ILE A 80 -36.49 -37.31 7.77
C ILE A 80 -37.93 -37.23 8.28
N ILE A 81 -38.53 -36.04 8.35
CA ILE A 81 -39.91 -35.86 8.86
C ILE A 81 -40.92 -36.83 8.19
N PRO A 82 -40.94 -37.05 6.87
CA PRO A 82 -41.82 -38.03 6.24
C PRO A 82 -41.60 -39.47 6.74
N VAL A 83 -40.36 -39.88 6.98
CA VAL A 83 -40.02 -41.22 7.49
C VAL A 83 -40.52 -41.40 8.92
N VAL A 84 -40.30 -40.40 9.77
CA VAL A 84 -40.83 -40.41 11.13
C VAL A 84 -42.35 -40.47 11.09
N SER A 85 -42.99 -39.69 10.22
CA SER A 85 -44.44 -39.73 10.07
C SER A 85 -44.95 -41.08 9.57
N LEU A 86 -44.19 -41.77 8.72
CA LEU A 86 -44.53 -43.12 8.25
C LEU A 86 -44.59 -44.11 9.42
N ALA A 87 -43.70 -43.99 10.40
CA ALA A 87 -43.69 -44.86 11.59
C ALA A 87 -44.87 -44.59 12.55
N PHE A 88 -45.27 -43.32 12.72
CA PHE A 88 -46.31 -42.96 13.69
C PHE A 88 -47.71 -42.84 13.11
N LYS A 89 -47.85 -42.34 11.88
CA LYS A 89 -49.12 -42.10 11.18
C LYS A 89 -48.97 -42.33 9.67
N PRO A 90 -48.94 -43.60 9.21
CA PRO A 90 -48.74 -43.95 7.81
C PRO A 90 -49.68 -43.20 6.86
N THR A 91 -50.96 -43.07 7.25
CA THR A 91 -52.03 -42.47 6.42
C THR A 91 -51.76 -41.04 5.97
N ILE A 92 -50.99 -40.25 6.72
CA ILE A 92 -50.70 -38.84 6.37
C ILE A 92 -49.27 -38.66 5.83
N SER A 93 -48.44 -39.70 5.83
CA SER A 93 -47.01 -39.59 5.52
C SER A 93 -46.74 -39.18 4.07
N GLY A 94 -47.50 -39.69 3.10
CA GLY A 94 -47.40 -39.26 1.69
C GLY A 94 -47.74 -37.78 1.50
N LYS A 95 -48.76 -37.29 2.22
CA LYS A 95 -49.16 -35.87 2.22
C LYS A 95 -48.11 -34.96 2.86
N ILE A 96 -47.51 -35.39 3.97
CA ILE A 96 -46.36 -34.72 4.60
C ILE A 96 -45.18 -34.68 3.62
N GLY A 97 -44.85 -35.81 3.00
CA GLY A 97 -43.80 -35.93 1.99
C GLY A 97 -43.97 -34.92 0.86
N LEU A 98 -45.14 -34.92 0.21
CA LEU A 98 -45.47 -33.99 -0.88
C LEU A 98 -45.38 -32.52 -0.44
N THR A 99 -45.84 -32.20 0.77
CA THR A 99 -45.77 -30.84 1.35
C THR A 99 -44.34 -30.38 1.60
N LEU A 100 -43.43 -31.31 1.95
CA LEU A 100 -42.03 -31.00 2.25
C LEU A 100 -41.14 -30.94 1.01
N ILE A 101 -41.55 -31.46 -0.15
CA ILE A 101 -40.74 -31.39 -1.39
C ILE A 101 -40.33 -29.94 -1.74
N PRO A 102 -41.24 -28.94 -1.80
CA PRO A 102 -40.85 -27.55 -2.08
C PRO A 102 -39.88 -26.97 -1.03
N LEU A 103 -40.05 -27.34 0.24
CA LEU A 103 -39.19 -26.91 1.34
C LEU A 103 -37.80 -27.55 1.26
N ALA A 104 -37.72 -28.83 0.91
CA ALA A 104 -36.45 -29.53 0.67
C ALA A 104 -35.70 -28.92 -0.51
N PHE A 105 -36.40 -28.60 -1.62
CA PHE A 105 -35.79 -27.89 -2.76
C PHE A 105 -35.29 -26.50 -2.38
N ALA A 106 -36.09 -25.69 -1.67
CA ALA A 106 -35.64 -24.39 -1.19
C ALA A 106 -34.44 -24.52 -0.22
N GLY A 107 -34.47 -25.50 0.67
CA GLY A 107 -33.36 -25.86 1.55
C GLY A 107 -32.09 -26.23 0.80
N SER A 108 -32.22 -26.98 -0.30
CA SER A 108 -31.08 -27.34 -1.17
C SER A 108 -30.41 -26.12 -1.78
N PHE A 109 -31.21 -25.15 -2.23
CA PHE A 109 -30.71 -23.91 -2.80
C PHE A 109 -30.06 -23.02 -1.74
N VAL A 110 -30.65 -22.94 -0.54
CA VAL A 110 -30.06 -22.23 0.61
C VAL A 110 -28.72 -22.84 0.99
N LEU A 111 -28.62 -24.17 1.05
CA LEU A 111 -27.37 -24.88 1.32
C LEU A 111 -26.28 -24.58 0.28
N TYR A 112 -26.63 -24.65 -1.01
CA TYR A 112 -25.72 -24.32 -2.09
C TYR A 112 -25.23 -22.88 -2.01
N LEU A 113 -26.15 -21.92 -1.79
CA LEU A 113 -25.80 -20.51 -1.62
C LEU A 113 -24.90 -20.28 -0.40
N LEU A 114 -25.17 -20.97 0.71
CA LEU A 114 -24.34 -20.88 1.92
C LEU A 114 -22.94 -21.43 1.66
N ALA A 115 -22.83 -22.63 1.07
CA ALA A 115 -21.54 -23.23 0.71
C ALA A 115 -20.74 -22.31 -0.21
N ARG A 116 -21.37 -21.73 -1.23
CA ARG A 116 -20.73 -20.76 -2.13
C ARG A 116 -20.36 -19.47 -1.40
N SER A 117 -21.17 -18.98 -0.46
CA SER A 117 -20.85 -17.76 0.29
C SER A 117 -19.70 -17.93 1.29
N GLU A 118 -19.55 -19.13 1.87
CA GLU A 118 -18.48 -19.46 2.81
C GLU A 118 -17.16 -19.83 2.09
N THR A 119 -17.17 -19.89 0.75
CA THR A 119 -15.98 -20.13 -0.09
C THR A 119 -15.69 -19.00 -1.07
N ASN A 120 -16.57 -17.99 -1.14
CA ASN A 120 -16.38 -16.85 -2.02
C ASN A 120 -15.42 -15.84 -1.37
N PRO A 121 -14.23 -15.60 -1.93
CA PRO A 121 -13.22 -14.74 -1.32
C PRO A 121 -13.71 -13.31 -1.08
N ARG A 122 -14.44 -12.71 -2.03
CA ARG A 122 -15.00 -11.36 -1.87
C ARG A 122 -15.99 -11.29 -0.71
N HIS A 123 -16.80 -12.33 -0.52
CA HIS A 123 -17.72 -12.39 0.63
C HIS A 123 -16.96 -12.49 1.95
N LEU A 124 -15.88 -13.29 1.99
CA LEU A 124 -15.04 -13.47 3.17
C LEU A 124 -14.29 -12.19 3.51
N ILE A 125 -13.69 -11.50 2.53
CA ILE A 125 -13.03 -10.20 2.67
C ILE A 125 -14.01 -9.17 3.24
N HIS A 126 -15.17 -8.98 2.60
CA HIS A 126 -16.18 -8.06 3.09
C HIS A 126 -16.66 -8.42 4.51
N ARG A 127 -16.74 -9.71 4.86
CA ARG A 127 -17.08 -10.15 6.22
C ARG A 127 -15.96 -9.85 7.22
N ALA A 128 -14.69 -9.96 6.84
CA ALA A 128 -13.53 -9.61 7.66
C ALA A 128 -13.46 -8.09 7.91
N MET A 129 -13.71 -7.29 6.88
CA MET A 129 -13.66 -5.83 6.92
C MET A 129 -14.83 -5.14 7.63
N LYS A 130 -15.79 -5.89 8.19
CA LYS A 130 -16.91 -5.28 8.92
C LYS A 130 -16.39 -4.45 10.12
N PRO A 131 -16.82 -3.20 10.30
CA PRO A 131 -16.41 -2.36 11.43
C PRO A 131 -16.62 -3.02 12.80
N ARG A 132 -17.68 -3.81 12.94
CA ARG A 132 -17.95 -4.58 14.19
C ARG A 132 -16.86 -5.59 14.53
N LYS A 133 -16.22 -6.21 13.52
CA LYS A 133 -15.11 -7.15 13.75
C LYS A 133 -13.86 -6.41 14.17
N TRP A 134 -13.49 -5.35 13.45
CA TRP A 134 -12.38 -4.47 13.81
C TRP A 134 -12.54 -3.89 15.20
N LYS A 135 -13.72 -3.34 15.54
CA LYS A 135 -14.01 -2.81 16.88
C LYS A 135 -13.85 -3.88 17.97
N ARG A 136 -14.32 -5.11 17.73
CA ARG A 136 -14.17 -6.21 18.68
C ARG A 136 -12.69 -6.59 18.85
N PHE A 137 -11.97 -6.72 17.74
CA PHE A 137 -10.54 -7.03 17.72
C PHE A 137 -9.73 -5.96 18.44
N LEU A 138 -9.90 -4.67 18.09
CA LEU A 138 -9.18 -3.55 18.71
C LEU A 138 -9.46 -3.43 20.22
N LYS A 139 -10.70 -3.70 20.65
CA LYS A 139 -11.03 -3.74 22.08
C LYS A 139 -10.29 -4.88 22.81
N THR A 140 -10.21 -6.06 22.20
CA THR A 140 -9.44 -7.18 22.76
C THR A 140 -7.94 -6.86 22.75
N TYR A 141 -7.42 -6.30 21.65
CA TYR A 141 -6.03 -5.87 21.53
C TYR A 141 -5.64 -4.87 22.62
N GLU A 142 -6.47 -3.84 22.84
CA GLU A 142 -6.24 -2.84 23.89
C GLU A 142 -6.24 -3.48 25.29
N ALA A 143 -7.21 -4.35 25.59
CA ALA A 143 -7.28 -5.02 26.88
C ALA A 143 -6.02 -5.87 27.15
N GLU A 144 -5.52 -6.58 26.14
CA GLU A 144 -4.29 -7.37 26.26
C GLU A 144 -3.04 -6.49 26.39
N CYS A 145 -2.97 -5.36 25.66
CA CYS A 145 -1.90 -4.38 25.85
C CYS A 145 -1.87 -3.85 27.29
N GLN A 146 -3.03 -3.49 27.85
CA GLN A 146 -3.13 -3.04 29.23
C GLN A 146 -2.75 -4.14 30.24
N ALA A 147 -3.10 -5.40 29.96
CA ALA A 147 -2.71 -6.53 30.79
C ALA A 147 -1.18 -6.75 30.80
N ILE A 148 -0.52 -6.58 29.65
CA ILE A 148 0.94 -6.63 29.53
C ILE A 148 1.59 -5.47 30.28
N GLU A 149 1.09 -4.24 30.11
CA GLU A 149 1.60 -3.04 30.79
C GLU A 149 1.48 -3.16 32.32
N GLN A 150 0.39 -3.76 32.81
CA GLN A 150 0.15 -3.99 34.24
C GLN A 150 0.85 -5.26 34.78
N SER A 151 1.47 -6.06 33.91
CA SER A 151 2.14 -7.29 34.32
C SER A 151 3.37 -6.99 35.19
N PRO A 152 3.50 -7.65 36.36
CA PRO A 152 4.68 -7.51 37.22
C PRO A 152 6.01 -7.88 36.54
N ALA A 153 5.95 -8.63 35.43
CA ALA A 153 7.13 -8.99 34.65
C ALA A 153 7.68 -7.81 33.84
N CYS A 154 6.81 -6.93 33.31
CA CYS A 154 7.23 -5.73 32.57
C CYS A 154 7.66 -4.59 33.50
N SER A 155 7.05 -4.48 34.69
CA SER A 155 7.40 -3.44 35.67
C SER A 155 8.73 -3.67 36.40
N LYS A 156 9.31 -4.87 36.31
CA LYS A 156 10.57 -5.22 36.99
C LYS A 156 11.84 -4.97 36.19
N LEU A 157 11.73 -4.75 34.87
CA LEU A 157 12.91 -4.63 34.01
C LEU A 157 13.45 -3.21 33.91
N ILE A 158 12.59 -2.18 33.99
CA ILE A 158 12.98 -0.78 33.79
C ILE A 158 12.07 0.14 34.63
N ASP A 159 12.66 1.11 35.34
CA ASP A 159 11.91 2.15 36.04
C ASP A 159 11.20 3.07 35.05
N ALA A 160 9.97 3.51 35.37
CA ALA A 160 9.17 4.34 34.48
C ALA A 160 9.86 5.67 34.05
N LYS A 161 10.87 6.12 34.80
CA LYS A 161 11.67 7.32 34.52
C LYS A 161 12.75 7.11 33.44
N ASP A 162 13.15 5.85 33.21
CA ASP A 162 14.19 5.49 32.25
C ASP A 162 13.59 5.13 30.87
N LYS A 163 12.26 5.17 30.74
CA LYS A 163 11.58 4.95 29.47
C LYS A 163 11.81 6.12 28.51
N PRO A 164 12.37 5.89 27.30
CA PRO A 164 12.56 6.94 26.31
C PRO A 164 11.22 7.58 25.93
N THR A 165 11.14 8.91 25.96
CA THR A 165 9.90 9.64 25.67
C THR A 165 9.48 9.58 24.20
N HIS A 166 10.38 9.16 23.31
CA HIS A 166 10.20 9.12 21.85
C HIS A 166 10.09 7.68 21.30
N GLU A 167 10.09 6.66 22.16
CA GLU A 167 9.98 5.26 21.74
C GLU A 167 8.56 4.75 22.00
N TRP A 168 7.81 4.54 20.92
CA TRP A 168 6.40 4.14 20.97
C TRP A 168 6.19 2.63 21.13
N ASP A 169 7.21 1.83 20.82
CA ASP A 169 7.13 0.37 20.70
C ASP A 169 8.15 -0.33 21.61
N TRP A 170 8.32 0.17 22.84
CA TRP A 170 9.25 -0.43 23.80
C TRP A 170 8.75 -1.79 24.35
N GLU A 171 7.48 -2.13 24.16
CA GLU A 171 6.86 -3.37 24.63
C GLU A 171 6.49 -4.30 23.49
N LEU A 172 6.65 -5.60 23.72
CA LEU A 172 6.22 -6.63 22.77
C LEU A 172 4.71 -6.52 22.49
N SER A 173 4.34 -6.66 21.22
CA SER A 173 2.94 -6.77 20.81
C SER A 173 2.28 -7.98 21.48
N PRO A 174 1.01 -7.87 21.91
CA PRO A 174 0.31 -8.99 22.54
C PRO A 174 0.13 -10.12 21.53
N GLN A 175 0.25 -11.37 22.00
CA GLN A 175 -0.22 -12.52 21.24
C GLN A 175 -1.71 -12.66 21.46
N LEU A 176 -2.50 -12.49 20.40
CA LEU A 176 -3.96 -12.60 20.47
C LEU A 176 -4.44 -13.96 19.96
N GLU A 177 -5.37 -14.58 20.70
CA GLU A 177 -6.14 -15.73 20.19
C GLU A 177 -7.12 -15.32 19.09
N THR A 178 -7.59 -14.06 19.11
CA THR A 178 -8.48 -13.52 18.11
C THR A 178 -7.71 -13.10 16.87
N ALA A 179 -7.98 -13.77 15.75
CA ALA A 179 -7.35 -13.45 14.47
C ALA A 179 -7.57 -11.98 14.07
N ASN A 180 -6.49 -11.30 13.74
CA ASN A 180 -6.51 -9.94 13.19
C ASN A 180 -7.32 -9.95 11.87
N PRO A 181 -8.35 -9.10 11.72
CA PRO A 181 -9.09 -9.01 10.46
C PRO A 181 -8.21 -8.75 9.24
N GLY A 182 -7.14 -7.95 9.39
CA GLY A 182 -6.15 -7.72 8.34
C GLY A 182 -5.41 -9.00 7.94
N GLU A 183 -4.93 -9.78 8.90
CA GLU A 183 -4.29 -11.08 8.63
C GLU A 183 -5.24 -12.07 7.95
N VAL A 184 -6.52 -12.07 8.33
CA VAL A 184 -7.54 -12.89 7.64
C VAL A 184 -7.68 -12.49 6.18
N VAL A 185 -7.70 -11.19 5.87
CA VAL A 185 -7.76 -10.70 4.48
C VAL A 185 -6.47 -11.03 3.72
N SER A 186 -5.29 -10.86 4.34
CA SER A 186 -4.01 -11.25 3.77
C SER A 186 -3.99 -12.75 3.42
N GLY A 187 -4.42 -13.61 4.34
CA GLY A 187 -4.55 -15.06 4.12
C GLY A 187 -5.52 -15.42 2.99
N ILE A 188 -6.62 -14.69 2.82
CA ILE A 188 -7.50 -14.86 1.65
C ILE A 188 -6.77 -14.46 0.37
N GLY A 189 -6.02 -13.36 0.39
CA GLY A 189 -5.19 -12.90 -0.73
C GLY A 189 -4.13 -13.93 -1.14
N ASP A 190 -3.47 -14.57 -0.18
CA ASP A 190 -2.45 -15.59 -0.44
C ASP A 190 -3.04 -16.83 -1.12
N LEU A 191 -4.22 -17.26 -0.65
CA LEU A 191 -4.93 -18.37 -1.29
C LEU A 191 -5.40 -17.97 -2.68
N ALA A 192 -5.83 -16.73 -2.88
CA ALA A 192 -6.18 -16.22 -4.20
C ALA A 192 -4.98 -16.21 -5.16
N LEU A 193 -3.77 -15.86 -4.69
CA LEU A 193 -2.54 -16.00 -5.47
C LEU A 193 -2.28 -17.45 -5.85
N SER A 194 -2.34 -18.36 -4.87
CA SER A 194 -2.12 -19.81 -5.07
C SER A 194 -3.13 -20.40 -6.07
N ALA A 195 -4.37 -19.93 -6.02
CA ALA A 195 -5.49 -20.26 -6.91
C ALA A 195 -5.43 -19.58 -8.28
N ARG A 196 -4.51 -18.63 -8.48
CA ARG A 196 -4.46 -17.72 -9.65
C ARG A 196 -5.75 -16.91 -9.85
N ASP A 197 -6.51 -16.67 -8.78
CA ASP A 197 -7.67 -15.77 -8.77
C ASP A 197 -7.21 -14.32 -8.56
N GLN A 198 -6.75 -13.70 -9.66
CA GLN A 198 -6.29 -12.31 -9.67
C GLN A 198 -7.34 -11.34 -9.13
N SER A 199 -8.63 -11.61 -9.38
CA SER A 199 -9.68 -10.71 -8.94
C SER A 199 -9.89 -10.75 -7.43
N ALA A 200 -9.80 -11.91 -6.82
CA ALA A 200 -9.86 -12.06 -5.36
C ALA A 200 -8.62 -11.47 -4.68
N PHE A 201 -7.44 -11.65 -5.27
CA PHE A 201 -6.20 -11.05 -4.79
C PHE A 201 -6.30 -9.51 -4.77
N LEU A 202 -6.68 -8.89 -5.89
CA LEU A 202 -6.81 -7.43 -5.97
C LEU A 202 -7.88 -6.90 -5.01
N ALA A 203 -8.98 -7.63 -4.80
CA ALA A 203 -9.98 -7.28 -3.79
C ALA A 203 -9.43 -7.36 -2.36
N ALA A 204 -8.48 -8.26 -2.08
CA ALA A 204 -7.82 -8.34 -0.78
C ALA A 204 -6.85 -7.17 -0.58
N VAL A 205 -6.08 -6.80 -1.61
CA VAL A 205 -5.21 -5.61 -1.60
C VAL A 205 -6.04 -4.35 -1.35
N GLU A 206 -7.11 -4.14 -2.10
CA GLU A 206 -8.03 -3.00 -1.94
C GLU A 206 -8.59 -2.92 -0.52
N ALA A 207 -9.08 -4.04 0.02
CA ALA A 207 -9.60 -4.10 1.39
C ALA A 207 -8.53 -3.79 2.47
N LEU A 208 -7.29 -4.24 2.28
CA LEU A 208 -6.20 -3.94 3.22
C LEU A 208 -5.76 -2.47 3.14
N VAL A 209 -5.73 -1.92 1.94
CA VAL A 209 -5.43 -0.51 1.70
C VAL A 209 -6.50 0.41 2.34
N GLU A 210 -7.77 0.00 2.38
CA GLU A 210 -8.85 0.72 3.07
C GLU A 210 -8.91 0.49 4.59
N SER A 211 -8.15 -0.49 5.11
CA SER A 211 -8.26 -0.89 6.51
C SER A 211 -7.67 0.12 7.48
N ASP A 212 -6.77 1.00 7.00
CA ASP A 212 -6.15 2.07 7.77
C ASP A 212 -7.18 3.01 8.41
N GLU A 213 -8.11 3.53 7.62
CA GLU A 213 -9.19 4.42 8.07
C GLU A 213 -10.12 3.71 9.03
N THR A 214 -10.41 2.43 8.78
CA THR A 214 -11.24 1.63 9.68
C THR A 214 -10.57 1.49 11.05
N VAL A 215 -9.26 1.23 11.08
CA VAL A 215 -8.49 1.13 12.34
C VAL A 215 -8.43 2.49 13.04
N MET A 216 -8.15 3.57 12.32
CA MET A 216 -8.05 4.91 12.90
C MET A 216 -9.40 5.44 13.42
N ALA A 217 -10.49 5.21 12.68
CA ALA A 217 -11.84 5.63 13.10
C ALA A 217 -12.39 4.82 14.28
N LEU A 218 -11.92 3.58 14.45
CA LEU A 218 -12.34 2.69 15.54
C LEU A 218 -11.33 2.63 16.69
N LYS A 219 -10.26 3.43 16.62
CA LYS A 219 -9.23 3.49 17.66
C LYS A 219 -9.92 3.73 19.01
N PRO A 220 -9.68 2.88 20.02
CA PRO A 220 -10.23 3.11 21.34
C PRO A 220 -9.69 4.44 21.89
N GLY A 221 -10.54 5.20 22.59
CA GLY A 221 -10.13 6.45 23.25
C GLY A 221 -9.23 6.25 24.48
N GLY A 222 -8.83 5.01 24.77
CA GLY A 222 -7.94 4.68 25.88
C GLY A 222 -6.46 4.84 25.51
N ALA A 223 -5.65 5.08 26.54
CA ALA A 223 -4.26 5.54 26.52
C ALA A 223 -3.21 4.61 25.89
N THR A 224 -3.55 3.75 24.92
CA THR A 224 -2.55 2.93 24.24
C THR A 224 -1.66 3.82 23.38
N ARG A 225 -0.43 4.03 23.86
CA ARG A 225 0.67 4.69 23.13
C ARG A 225 1.27 3.84 22.01
N ARG A 226 0.86 2.56 21.95
CA ARG A 226 1.38 1.56 21.00
C ARG A 226 1.02 1.88 19.57
N ASP A 227 1.91 1.52 18.67
CA ASP A 227 1.70 1.66 17.26
C ASP A 227 0.66 0.65 16.72
N LEU A 228 -0.37 1.15 16.04
CA LEU A 228 -1.40 0.31 15.41
C LEU A 228 -1.07 -0.03 13.96
N ARG A 229 -0.01 0.57 13.37
CA ARG A 229 0.43 0.30 11.99
C ARG A 229 0.61 -1.18 11.68
N PRO A 230 1.26 -2.00 12.55
CA PRO A 230 1.42 -3.42 12.27
C PRO A 230 0.11 -4.17 12.05
N LEU A 231 -1.02 -3.68 12.59
CA LEU A 231 -2.31 -4.35 12.47
C LEU A 231 -2.90 -4.28 11.05
N TYR A 232 -2.58 -3.24 10.27
CA TYR A 232 -3.13 -3.04 8.93
C TYR A 232 -2.05 -3.02 7.84
N LEU A 233 -0.86 -2.50 8.12
CA LEU A 233 0.21 -2.37 7.13
C LEU A 233 0.99 -3.68 6.93
N GLU A 234 1.29 -4.42 8.00
CA GLU A 234 2.03 -5.69 7.86
C GLU A 234 1.23 -6.75 7.07
N PRO A 235 -0.10 -6.89 7.23
CA PRO A 235 -0.89 -7.74 6.35
C PRO A 235 -0.81 -7.35 4.86
N LEU A 236 -0.85 -6.06 4.54
CA LEU A 236 -0.69 -5.54 3.16
C LEU A 236 0.71 -5.83 2.64
N ARG A 237 1.74 -5.50 3.44
CA ARG A 237 3.14 -5.76 3.11
C ARG A 237 3.36 -7.24 2.85
N SER A 238 2.94 -8.12 3.76
CA SER A 238 3.09 -9.56 3.63
C SER A 238 2.40 -10.11 2.37
N LEU A 239 1.26 -9.54 1.99
CA LEU A 239 0.56 -9.92 0.76
C LEU A 239 1.31 -9.47 -0.50
N LEU A 240 1.81 -8.23 -0.55
CA LEU A 240 2.63 -7.75 -1.67
C LEU A 240 3.94 -8.52 -1.79
N LEU A 241 4.62 -8.79 -0.67
CA LEU A 241 5.84 -9.62 -0.63
C LEU A 241 5.61 -11.04 -1.17
N ARG A 242 4.40 -11.57 -1.04
CA ARG A 242 4.04 -12.87 -1.60
C ARG A 242 3.71 -12.80 -3.08
N ALA A 243 3.04 -11.73 -3.51
CA ALA A 243 2.82 -11.45 -4.93
C ALA A 243 4.15 -11.31 -5.70
N GLU A 244 5.21 -10.82 -5.06
CA GLU A 244 6.57 -10.79 -5.65
C GLU A 244 7.05 -12.18 -6.06
N ASN A 245 6.72 -13.23 -5.31
CA ASN A 245 7.18 -14.59 -5.61
C ASN A 245 6.35 -15.27 -6.72
N GLU A 246 5.29 -14.63 -7.17
CA GLU A 246 4.49 -15.09 -8.30
C GLU A 246 5.08 -14.59 -9.63
N PRO A 247 4.99 -15.36 -10.72
CA PRO A 247 5.59 -15.02 -12.01
C PRO A 247 4.84 -13.91 -12.77
N SER A 248 4.03 -13.07 -12.11
CA SER A 248 3.16 -12.08 -12.75
C SER A 248 3.47 -10.65 -12.30
N GLU A 249 4.38 -9.98 -13.02
CA GLU A 249 4.67 -8.55 -12.85
C GLU A 249 3.38 -7.71 -12.93
N LYS A 250 2.55 -7.92 -13.97
CA LYS A 250 1.28 -7.20 -14.18
C LYS A 250 0.31 -7.27 -13.00
N LEU A 251 0.31 -8.38 -12.26
CA LEU A 251 -0.54 -8.51 -11.07
C LEU A 251 -0.05 -7.60 -9.95
N THR A 252 1.27 -7.51 -9.77
CA THR A 252 1.89 -6.59 -8.82
C THR A 252 1.70 -5.14 -9.26
N GLU A 253 1.85 -4.82 -10.54
CA GLU A 253 1.54 -3.48 -11.06
C GLU A 253 0.10 -3.07 -10.75
N ALA A 254 -0.87 -3.97 -10.95
CA ALA A 254 -2.28 -3.70 -10.63
C ALA A 254 -2.50 -3.49 -9.12
N ALA A 255 -1.76 -4.20 -8.26
CA ALA A 255 -1.78 -3.99 -6.81
C ALA A 255 -1.15 -2.64 -6.42
N ILE A 256 -0.03 -2.27 -7.04
CA ILE A 256 0.61 -0.96 -6.88
C ILE A 256 -0.34 0.15 -7.30
N ASP A 257 -1.04 0.00 -8.44
CA ASP A 257 -2.03 0.96 -8.91
C ASP A 257 -3.22 1.12 -7.94
N LEU A 258 -3.59 0.09 -7.18
CA LEU A 258 -4.60 0.20 -6.12
C LEU A 258 -4.09 1.00 -4.93
N VAL A 259 -2.88 0.70 -4.45
CA VAL A 259 -2.23 1.43 -3.35
C VAL A 259 -2.03 2.91 -3.76
N ALA A 260 -1.53 3.14 -4.97
CA ALA A 260 -1.28 4.47 -5.53
C ALA A 260 -2.57 5.30 -5.62
N ARG A 261 -3.66 4.73 -6.16
CA ARG A 261 -4.97 5.39 -6.22
C ARG A 261 -5.45 5.79 -4.83
N ARG A 262 -5.32 4.90 -3.84
CA ARG A 262 -5.69 5.24 -2.47
C ARG A 262 -4.87 6.40 -1.92
N VAL A 263 -3.55 6.37 -2.09
CA VAL A 263 -2.70 7.45 -1.59
C VAL A 263 -3.13 8.79 -2.21
N LEU A 264 -3.38 8.82 -3.52
CA LEU A 264 -3.88 10.02 -4.21
C LEU A 264 -5.26 10.48 -3.70
N GLU A 265 -6.16 9.55 -3.34
CA GLU A 265 -7.45 9.88 -2.72
C GLU A 265 -7.30 10.48 -1.32
N VAL A 266 -6.40 9.92 -0.50
CA VAL A 266 -6.15 10.40 0.87
C VAL A 266 -5.55 11.80 0.84
N VAL A 267 -4.57 12.02 -0.03
CA VAL A 267 -3.85 13.30 -0.20
C VAL A 267 -4.78 14.45 -0.59
N LYS A 268 -5.87 14.17 -1.31
CA LYS A 268 -6.85 15.18 -1.72
C LYS A 268 -7.80 15.62 -0.59
N ARG A 269 -7.82 14.92 0.53
CA ARG A 269 -8.70 15.24 1.66
C ARG A 269 -8.05 16.27 2.58
N PRO A 270 -8.85 17.08 3.30
CA PRO A 270 -8.33 17.89 4.39
C PRO A 270 -7.85 17.00 5.55
N GLY A 271 -6.73 17.38 6.15
CA GLY A 271 -6.06 16.78 7.29
C GLY A 271 -5.54 15.38 7.03
N PRO A 272 -4.86 15.08 5.91
CA PRO A 272 -4.39 13.74 5.64
C PRO A 272 -3.40 13.31 6.74
N ASN A 273 -3.61 12.12 7.28
CA ASN A 273 -2.67 11.56 8.25
C ASN A 273 -1.37 11.22 7.51
N TYR A 274 -0.25 11.81 7.94
CA TYR A 274 1.09 11.52 7.40
C TYR A 274 1.34 10.04 7.09
N ARG A 275 1.02 9.21 8.07
CA ARG A 275 1.36 7.80 8.07
C ARG A 275 0.56 7.04 7.02
N THR A 276 -0.67 7.47 6.74
CA THR A 276 -1.50 6.85 5.69
C THR A 276 -1.03 7.20 4.27
N VAL A 277 -0.13 8.18 4.14
CA VAL A 277 0.54 8.50 2.88
C VAL A 277 1.91 7.84 2.81
N VAL A 278 2.81 8.10 3.75
CA VAL A 278 4.23 7.72 3.61
C VAL A 278 4.48 6.23 3.82
N ASP A 279 3.77 5.56 4.73
CA ASP A 279 4.01 4.14 4.95
C ASP A 279 3.68 3.31 3.68
N PRO A 280 2.56 3.56 2.97
CA PRO A 280 2.34 3.00 1.64
C PRO A 280 3.45 3.33 0.62
N LEU A 281 3.97 4.57 0.58
CA LEU A 281 5.04 4.92 -0.37
C LEU A 281 6.33 4.15 -0.10
N VAL A 282 6.71 3.98 1.17
CA VAL A 282 7.88 3.17 1.55
C VAL A 282 7.67 1.70 1.17
N LEU A 283 6.44 1.20 1.31
CA LEU A 283 6.08 -0.15 0.88
C LEU A 283 6.20 -0.32 -0.64
N LEU A 284 5.67 0.64 -1.42
CA LEU A 284 5.77 0.66 -2.88
C LEU A 284 7.23 0.75 -3.35
N TYR A 285 8.03 1.61 -2.71
CA TYR A 285 9.47 1.72 -2.94
C TYR A 285 10.17 0.37 -2.73
N ARG A 286 9.96 -0.29 -1.58
CA ARG A 286 10.58 -1.59 -1.27
C ARG A 286 10.15 -2.69 -2.25
N THR A 287 8.88 -2.70 -2.61
CA THR A 287 8.33 -3.65 -3.60
C THR A 287 8.99 -3.42 -4.96
N SER A 288 9.13 -2.17 -5.37
CA SER A 288 9.77 -1.77 -6.63
C SER A 288 11.23 -2.22 -6.72
N ILE A 289 12.03 -1.93 -5.67
CA ILE A 289 13.45 -2.35 -5.60
C ILE A 289 13.59 -3.87 -5.83
N ARG A 290 12.70 -4.67 -5.23
CA ARG A 290 12.75 -6.13 -5.35
C ARG A 290 12.35 -6.65 -6.73
N TRP A 291 11.44 -5.96 -7.42
CA TRP A 291 11.11 -6.29 -8.81
C TRP A 291 12.24 -5.89 -9.76
N MET A 292 12.89 -4.75 -9.52
CA MET A 292 14.09 -4.36 -10.26
C MET A 292 15.20 -5.41 -10.10
N GLU A 293 15.41 -5.95 -8.89
CA GLU A 293 16.36 -7.05 -8.64
C GLU A 293 16.06 -8.33 -9.43
N LYS A 294 14.82 -8.49 -9.93
CA LYS A 294 14.39 -9.58 -10.81
C LYS A 294 14.49 -9.24 -12.30
N GLY A 295 14.94 -8.03 -12.64
CA GLY A 295 15.04 -7.53 -14.01
C GLY A 295 13.77 -6.90 -14.57
N GLU A 296 12.76 -6.64 -13.72
CA GLU A 296 11.47 -6.08 -14.13
C GLU A 296 11.30 -4.67 -13.55
N THR A 297 11.06 -3.65 -14.40
CA THR A 297 11.01 -2.24 -14.00
C THR A 297 9.60 -1.68 -13.86
N GLY A 298 8.56 -2.36 -14.37
CA GLY A 298 7.19 -1.86 -14.41
C GLY A 298 6.66 -1.38 -13.05
N PRO A 299 6.79 -2.18 -11.97
CA PRO A 299 6.48 -1.77 -10.60
C PRO A 299 7.18 -0.48 -10.14
N ALA A 300 8.46 -0.31 -10.52
CA ALA A 300 9.26 0.86 -10.17
C ALA A 300 8.82 2.11 -10.95
N GLU A 301 8.47 1.95 -12.24
CA GLU A 301 7.94 3.03 -13.07
C GLU A 301 6.62 3.57 -12.52
N LYS A 302 5.71 2.67 -12.10
CA LYS A 302 4.44 3.05 -11.46
C LYS A 302 4.67 3.83 -10.17
N SER A 303 5.59 3.37 -9.34
CA SER A 303 5.94 4.07 -8.08
C SER A 303 6.56 5.44 -8.36
N LEU A 304 7.45 5.54 -9.36
CA LEU A 304 8.04 6.81 -9.80
C LEU A 304 6.97 7.81 -10.27
N ILE A 305 5.99 7.36 -11.07
CA ILE A 305 4.87 8.19 -11.52
C ILE A 305 4.07 8.72 -10.32
N LEU A 306 3.73 7.86 -9.36
CA LEU A 306 3.03 8.25 -8.14
C LEU A 306 3.83 9.30 -7.35
N PHE A 307 5.13 9.05 -7.11
CA PHE A 307 5.98 9.98 -6.36
C PHE A 307 6.03 11.35 -7.05
N ARG A 308 6.12 11.40 -8.39
CA ARG A 308 6.07 12.65 -9.16
C ARG A 308 4.74 13.38 -9.02
N GLN A 309 3.62 12.66 -9.07
CA GLN A 309 2.28 13.25 -8.93
C GLN A 309 2.08 13.85 -7.53
N LEU A 310 2.49 13.13 -6.49
CA LEU A 310 2.41 13.61 -5.11
C LEU A 310 3.32 14.82 -4.88
N TRP A 311 4.48 14.82 -5.51
CA TRP A 311 5.39 15.94 -5.43
C TRP A 311 4.80 17.20 -6.06
N GLN A 312 4.32 17.09 -7.30
CA GLN A 312 3.69 18.22 -7.99
C GLN A 312 2.49 18.74 -7.20
N HIS A 313 1.66 17.84 -6.66
CA HIS A 313 0.54 18.23 -5.81
C HIS A 313 0.97 19.02 -4.57
N GLY A 314 2.05 18.60 -3.91
CA GLY A 314 2.61 19.31 -2.75
C GLY A 314 3.15 20.69 -3.11
N LEU A 315 3.82 20.83 -4.26
CA LEU A 315 4.30 22.10 -4.79
C LEU A 315 3.16 23.07 -5.12
N ASP A 316 2.14 22.59 -5.85
CA ASP A 316 0.99 23.40 -6.26
C ASP A 316 0.23 23.93 -5.02
N ARG A 317 0.05 23.10 -3.98
CA ARG A 317 -0.59 23.52 -2.72
C ARG A 317 0.23 24.53 -1.94
N ALA A 318 1.54 24.32 -1.81
CA ALA A 318 2.42 25.23 -1.09
C ALA A 318 2.44 26.66 -1.68
N VAL A 319 2.04 26.80 -2.95
CA VAL A 319 1.95 28.07 -3.67
C VAL A 319 0.61 28.75 -3.45
N ALA A 320 -0.50 27.99 -3.51
CA ALA A 320 -1.83 28.52 -3.25
C ALA A 320 -1.93 29.21 -1.86
N ASP A 321 -1.28 28.65 -0.84
CA ASP A 321 -1.25 29.19 0.52
C ASP A 321 -0.41 30.48 0.68
N LYS A 322 0.45 30.84 -0.29
CA LYS A 322 1.19 32.11 -0.27
C LYS A 322 0.36 33.29 -0.77
N ASP A 323 -0.66 33.02 -1.58
CA ASP A 323 -1.47 34.04 -2.26
C ASP A 323 -2.81 34.33 -1.56
N GLU A 324 -3.27 33.43 -0.68
CA GLU A 324 -4.46 33.66 0.15
C GLU A 324 -4.07 33.96 1.60
N ASP A 325 -4.65 35.03 2.17
CA ASP A 325 -4.71 35.23 3.63
C ASP A 325 -5.48 34.06 4.23
N ALA A 326 -4.82 32.90 4.39
CA ALA A 326 -5.44 31.68 4.90
C ALA A 326 -5.89 31.92 6.35
N GLU A 327 -7.13 32.34 6.51
CA GLU A 327 -7.83 32.60 7.79
C GLU A 327 -8.13 31.29 8.57
N GLY A 328 -7.59 30.15 8.14
CA GLY A 328 -7.71 28.85 8.82
C GLY A 328 -6.37 28.33 9.33
N ASN A 329 -6.31 27.97 10.62
CA ASN A 329 -5.13 27.36 11.24
C ASN A 329 -4.87 25.91 10.76
N ASP A 330 -5.90 25.25 10.19
CA ASP A 330 -5.83 23.86 9.72
C ASP A 330 -5.12 23.72 8.35
N ASP A 331 -5.34 24.64 7.40
CA ASP A 331 -4.73 24.59 6.06
C ASP A 331 -3.19 24.75 6.13
N ARG A 332 -2.70 25.58 7.07
CA ARG A 332 -1.25 25.78 7.31
C ARG A 332 -0.55 24.52 7.81
N ILE A 333 -1.24 23.66 8.57
CA ILE A 333 -0.67 22.40 9.08
C ILE A 333 -0.55 21.38 7.94
N GLU A 334 -1.50 21.37 7.00
CA GLU A 334 -1.47 20.51 5.81
C GLU A 334 -0.36 20.89 4.82
N CYS A 335 -0.15 22.17 4.57
CA CYS A 335 0.93 22.63 3.70
C CYS A 335 2.32 22.42 4.32
N PHE A 336 2.46 22.66 5.63
CA PHE A 336 3.68 22.30 6.37
C PHE A 336 3.95 20.80 6.28
N PHE A 337 2.90 19.98 6.36
CA PHE A 337 2.96 18.55 6.25
C PHE A 337 3.51 18.08 4.88
N PHE A 338 2.97 18.56 3.75
CA PHE A 338 3.51 18.19 2.44
C PHE A 338 4.94 18.69 2.27
N TRP A 339 5.20 19.95 2.60
CA TRP A 339 6.51 20.58 2.41
C TRP A 339 7.66 19.78 3.04
N HIS A 340 7.50 19.29 4.26
CA HIS A 340 8.53 18.49 4.94
C HIS A 340 8.69 17.08 4.35
N ASN A 341 7.65 16.55 3.72
CA ASN A 341 7.62 15.19 3.21
C ASN A 341 8.00 15.07 1.73
N LEU A 342 8.02 16.17 0.99
CA LEU A 342 8.58 16.22 -0.37
C LEU A 342 10.04 15.75 -0.38
N ASN A 343 10.82 16.11 0.64
CA ASN A 343 12.20 15.65 0.80
C ASN A 343 12.29 14.13 1.02
N HIS A 344 11.31 13.52 1.69
CA HIS A 344 11.25 12.06 1.83
C HIS A 344 10.98 11.39 0.48
N MET A 345 10.09 11.96 -0.34
CA MET A 345 9.82 11.45 -1.70
C MET A 345 11.06 11.55 -2.59
N ALA A 346 11.82 12.64 -2.50
CA ALA A 346 13.12 12.79 -3.16
C ALA A 346 14.06 11.63 -2.87
N ARG A 347 14.19 11.26 -1.59
CA ARG A 347 15.05 10.15 -1.18
C ARG A 347 14.56 8.80 -1.68
N LEU A 348 13.25 8.59 -1.79
CA LEU A 348 12.70 7.36 -2.37
C LEU A 348 13.01 7.28 -3.88
N ILE A 349 12.84 8.38 -4.62
CA ILE A 349 13.18 8.44 -6.05
C ILE A 349 14.69 8.27 -6.27
N GLU A 350 15.52 8.94 -5.47
CA GLU A 350 16.98 8.79 -5.49
C GLU A 350 17.38 7.34 -5.23
N GLY A 351 16.77 6.68 -4.23
CA GLY A 351 17.01 5.27 -3.95
C GLY A 351 16.68 4.33 -5.12
N LEU A 352 15.60 4.61 -5.87
CA LEU A 352 15.29 3.85 -7.09
C LEU A 352 16.35 4.08 -8.18
N GLY A 353 16.83 5.33 -8.33
CA GLY A 353 17.92 5.67 -9.25
C GLY A 353 19.23 4.96 -8.90
N SER A 354 19.64 5.00 -7.63
CA SER A 354 20.85 4.30 -7.16
C SER A 354 20.74 2.79 -7.38
N LYS A 355 19.53 2.21 -7.21
CA LYS A 355 19.32 0.79 -7.50
C LYS A 355 19.41 0.48 -8.99
N ALA A 356 18.92 1.35 -9.86
CA ALA A 356 19.09 1.21 -11.31
C ALA A 356 20.57 1.23 -11.71
N ILE A 357 21.38 2.07 -11.04
CA ILE A 357 22.83 2.10 -11.24
C ILE A 357 23.48 0.77 -10.80
N GLU A 358 23.13 0.26 -9.62
CA GLU A 358 23.61 -1.03 -9.11
C GLU A 358 23.30 -2.19 -10.07
N LEU A 359 22.12 -2.16 -10.69
CA LEU A 359 21.64 -3.19 -11.62
C LEU A 359 22.04 -2.96 -13.08
N ASN A 360 22.84 -1.94 -13.38
CA ASN A 360 23.23 -1.54 -14.73
C ASN A 360 22.01 -1.33 -15.67
N ASP A 361 21.00 -0.62 -15.17
CA ASP A 361 19.79 -0.22 -15.90
C ASP A 361 19.79 1.29 -16.22
N PRO A 362 20.51 1.70 -17.27
CA PRO A 362 20.54 3.09 -17.72
C PRO A 362 19.21 3.58 -18.33
N GLY A 363 18.27 2.67 -18.63
CA GLY A 363 16.94 3.00 -19.14
C GLY A 363 16.08 3.59 -18.02
N PHE A 364 15.95 2.86 -16.91
CA PHE A 364 15.21 3.33 -15.75
C PHE A 364 15.89 4.54 -15.09
N LEU A 365 17.22 4.58 -15.02
CA LEU A 365 17.95 5.75 -14.51
C LEU A 365 17.62 7.03 -15.29
N HIS A 366 17.44 6.94 -16.61
CA HIS A 366 17.03 8.07 -17.43
C HIS A 366 15.65 8.62 -17.00
N LEU A 367 14.68 7.74 -16.73
CA LEU A 367 13.35 8.13 -16.24
C LEU A 367 13.43 8.82 -14.87
N VAL A 368 14.34 8.37 -14.00
CA VAL A 368 14.60 9.01 -12.69
C VAL A 368 15.18 10.42 -12.90
N HIS A 369 16.16 10.59 -13.79
CA HIS A 369 16.72 11.89 -14.15
C HIS A 369 15.65 12.84 -14.73
N GLU A 370 14.78 12.36 -15.62
CA GLU A 370 13.63 13.14 -16.11
C GLU A 370 12.68 13.54 -14.98
N GLY A 371 12.42 12.62 -14.05
CA GLY A 371 11.63 12.90 -12.85
C GLY A 371 12.16 14.09 -12.07
N PHE A 372 13.45 14.06 -11.70
CA PHE A 372 14.07 15.18 -10.97
C PHE A 372 14.20 16.45 -11.80
N GLY A 373 14.51 16.36 -13.10
CA GLY A 373 14.56 17.53 -13.98
C GLY A 373 13.21 18.24 -14.05
N PHE A 374 12.13 17.49 -14.23
CA PHE A 374 10.77 18.04 -14.23
C PHE A 374 10.44 18.71 -12.88
N GLN A 375 10.66 18.02 -11.76
CA GLN A 375 10.34 18.55 -10.43
C GLN A 375 11.21 19.76 -10.06
N GLY A 376 12.49 19.76 -10.44
CA GLY A 376 13.38 20.90 -10.23
C GLY A 376 12.91 22.13 -11.01
N CYS A 377 12.51 21.97 -12.27
CA CYS A 377 11.91 23.05 -13.06
C CYS A 377 10.61 23.58 -12.42
N SER A 378 9.74 22.69 -11.92
CA SER A 378 8.54 23.10 -11.17
C SER A 378 8.90 23.86 -9.88
N ALA A 379 9.93 23.43 -9.16
CA ALA A 379 10.38 24.12 -7.94
C ALA A 379 10.88 25.54 -8.23
N VAL A 380 11.60 25.77 -9.34
CA VAL A 380 12.04 27.12 -9.76
C VAL A 380 10.85 28.04 -10.03
N LYS A 381 9.82 27.55 -10.74
CA LYS A 381 8.60 28.32 -11.05
C LYS A 381 7.88 28.84 -9.80
N HIS A 382 8.06 28.16 -8.68
CA HIS A 382 7.41 28.46 -7.40
C HIS A 382 8.35 29.09 -6.36
N ASP A 383 9.59 29.40 -6.77
CA ASP A 383 10.71 29.81 -5.90
C ASP A 383 10.82 28.91 -4.65
N ALA A 384 10.71 27.61 -4.87
CA ALA A 384 10.74 26.58 -3.83
C ALA A 384 12.16 26.01 -3.66
N LEU A 385 13.10 26.89 -3.30
CA LEU A 385 14.54 26.58 -3.26
C LEU A 385 14.89 25.27 -2.51
N PRO A 386 14.40 24.98 -1.28
CA PRO A 386 14.78 23.76 -0.57
C PRO A 386 14.44 22.47 -1.35
N ILE A 387 13.35 22.50 -2.10
CA ILE A 387 12.88 21.37 -2.91
C ILE A 387 13.75 21.24 -4.17
N GLY A 388 14.09 22.36 -4.79
CA GLY A 388 15.01 22.41 -5.92
C GLY A 388 16.42 21.95 -5.57
N GLU A 389 16.95 22.38 -4.43
CA GLU A 389 18.24 21.93 -3.89
C GLU A 389 18.25 20.41 -3.71
N GLU A 390 17.18 19.80 -3.20
CA GLU A 390 17.07 18.33 -3.11
C GLU A 390 17.06 17.65 -4.49
N CYS A 391 16.39 18.23 -5.50
CA CYS A 391 16.42 17.70 -6.87
C CYS A 391 17.83 17.79 -7.48
N ILE A 392 18.48 18.94 -7.36
CA ILE A 392 19.85 19.16 -7.86
C ILE A 392 20.83 18.24 -7.13
N ARG A 393 20.68 18.07 -5.81
CA ARG A 393 21.48 17.16 -5.00
C ARG A 393 21.33 15.72 -5.48
N ALA A 394 20.10 15.26 -5.70
CA ALA A 394 19.84 13.90 -6.16
C ALA A 394 20.37 13.67 -7.58
N LEU A 395 20.16 14.60 -8.52
CA LEU A 395 20.76 14.56 -9.86
C LEU A 395 22.30 14.49 -9.77
N ALA A 396 22.89 15.32 -8.92
CA ALA A 396 24.33 15.33 -8.73
C ALA A 396 24.86 14.03 -8.12
N GLN A 397 24.11 13.44 -7.18
CA GLN A 397 24.46 12.15 -6.58
C GLN A 397 24.39 11.02 -7.61
N LEU A 398 23.27 10.89 -8.30
CA LEU A 398 23.04 9.84 -9.30
C LEU A 398 24.01 9.96 -10.47
N GLY A 399 24.31 11.19 -10.92
CA GLY A 399 25.35 11.43 -11.92
C GLY A 399 26.73 10.96 -11.48
N ARG A 400 27.13 11.22 -10.22
CA ARG A 400 28.42 10.73 -9.69
C ARG A 400 28.45 9.20 -9.56
N GLU A 401 27.38 8.60 -9.04
CA GLU A 401 27.26 7.14 -8.93
C GLU A 401 27.33 6.47 -10.31
N ALA A 402 26.61 7.01 -11.31
CA ALA A 402 26.65 6.49 -12.67
C ALA A 402 28.03 6.62 -13.32
N ARG A 403 28.72 7.76 -13.09
CA ARG A 403 30.10 7.97 -13.54
C ARG A 403 31.07 6.98 -12.89
N ALA A 404 30.97 6.77 -11.58
CA ALA A 404 31.79 5.82 -10.84
C ALA A 404 31.55 4.37 -11.30
N ALA A 405 30.29 4.02 -11.58
CA ALA A 405 29.89 2.73 -12.14
C ALA A 405 30.22 2.58 -13.64
N LYS A 406 30.68 3.65 -14.31
CA LYS A 406 30.98 3.69 -15.76
C LYS A 406 29.82 3.19 -16.61
N LEU A 407 28.61 3.61 -16.27
CA LEU A 407 27.43 3.25 -17.04
C LEU A 407 27.46 3.89 -18.43
N GLU A 408 27.02 3.13 -19.42
CA GLU A 408 26.76 3.62 -20.78
C GLU A 408 25.30 4.03 -20.91
N CYS A 409 24.98 4.87 -21.89
CA CYS A 409 23.58 5.23 -22.15
C CYS A 409 22.81 4.05 -22.75
N HIS A 410 21.54 3.89 -22.35
CA HIS A 410 20.67 2.85 -22.89
C HIS A 410 20.31 3.07 -24.37
N TRP A 411 20.40 4.31 -24.85
CA TRP A 411 20.04 4.64 -26.22
C TRP A 411 21.28 4.54 -27.12
N GLU A 412 21.29 3.54 -28.01
CA GLU A 412 22.41 3.25 -28.94
C GLU A 412 22.89 4.43 -29.78
N LYS A 413 22.03 5.43 -30.01
CA LYS A 413 22.34 6.63 -30.81
C LYS A 413 22.72 7.85 -29.97
N CYS A 414 22.59 7.76 -28.65
CA CYS A 414 22.94 8.83 -27.75
C CYS A 414 24.44 8.74 -27.43
N ALA A 415 25.18 9.79 -27.78
CA ALA A 415 26.60 9.89 -27.45
C ALA A 415 26.86 10.38 -26.01
N ALA A 416 25.81 10.82 -25.31
CA ALA A 416 25.91 11.31 -23.94
C ALA A 416 25.94 10.13 -22.96
N LEU A 417 26.72 10.23 -21.90
CA LEU A 417 26.74 9.26 -20.82
C LEU A 417 25.62 9.57 -19.79
N PRO A 418 25.23 8.61 -18.93
CA PRO A 418 24.17 8.86 -17.95
C PRO A 418 24.44 10.04 -17.00
N HIS A 419 25.70 10.32 -16.68
CA HIS A 419 26.07 11.51 -15.90
C HIS A 419 25.93 12.82 -16.69
N ASP A 420 26.12 12.80 -18.01
CA ASP A 420 25.84 13.94 -18.89
C ASP A 420 24.35 14.24 -18.92
N HIS A 421 23.49 13.21 -18.90
CA HIS A 421 22.05 13.41 -18.77
C HIS A 421 21.67 14.04 -17.43
N ALA A 422 22.34 13.71 -16.33
CA ALA A 422 22.11 14.40 -15.05
C ALA A 422 22.47 15.89 -15.16
N ILE A 423 23.60 16.23 -15.80
CA ILE A 423 24.00 17.62 -16.09
C ILE A 423 22.96 18.31 -16.98
N GLU A 424 22.48 17.64 -18.02
CA GLU A 424 21.44 18.12 -18.92
C GLU A 424 20.17 18.50 -18.15
N ARG A 425 19.74 17.68 -17.19
CA ARG A 425 18.58 17.98 -16.33
C ARG A 425 18.83 19.15 -15.39
N ILE A 426 20.04 19.31 -14.85
CA ILE A 426 20.39 20.53 -14.08
C ILE A 426 20.36 21.77 -14.99
N ASN A 427 20.82 21.66 -16.24
CA ASN A 427 20.74 22.74 -17.23
C ASN A 427 19.29 23.09 -17.60
N TRP A 428 18.38 22.12 -17.59
CA TRP A 428 16.94 22.40 -17.74
C TRP A 428 16.43 23.25 -16.58
N ILE A 429 16.76 22.90 -15.34
CA ILE A 429 16.43 23.70 -14.15
C ILE A 429 17.00 25.11 -14.31
N TRP A 430 18.27 25.22 -14.71
CA TRP A 430 18.96 26.49 -14.96
C TRP A 430 18.22 27.40 -15.94
N SER A 431 17.68 26.83 -17.02
CA SER A 431 16.96 27.61 -18.02
C SER A 431 15.74 28.36 -17.46
N TRP A 432 15.08 27.79 -16.44
CA TRP A 432 13.95 28.43 -15.76
C TRP A 432 14.38 29.51 -14.77
N ILE A 433 15.60 29.43 -14.21
CA ILE A 433 16.12 30.46 -13.28
C ILE A 433 16.17 31.82 -13.97
N THR A 434 16.51 31.84 -15.27
CA THR A 434 16.57 33.08 -16.08
C THR A 434 15.20 33.79 -16.23
N GLU A 435 14.10 33.12 -15.86
CA GLU A 435 12.75 33.66 -15.93
C GLU A 435 12.24 34.18 -14.59
N MET A 436 13.01 34.01 -13.51
CA MET A 436 12.66 34.53 -12.19
C MET A 436 12.86 36.05 -12.12
N GLU A 437 11.95 36.73 -11.42
CA GLU A 437 12.01 38.20 -11.26
C GLU A 437 12.95 38.64 -10.13
N ASN A 438 13.14 37.80 -9.12
CA ASN A 438 13.93 38.12 -7.93
C ASN A 438 15.43 37.80 -8.15
N GLU A 439 16.26 38.83 -8.31
CA GLU A 439 17.71 38.71 -8.52
C GLU A 439 18.44 37.94 -7.40
N ASN A 440 18.00 38.05 -6.14
CA ASN A 440 18.60 37.30 -5.04
C ASN A 440 18.27 35.81 -5.17
N SER A 441 17.02 35.46 -5.46
CA SER A 441 16.61 34.07 -5.69
C SER A 441 17.38 33.49 -6.89
N VAL A 442 17.46 34.24 -7.99
CA VAL A 442 18.26 33.88 -9.17
C VAL A 442 19.69 33.48 -8.80
N LYS A 443 20.37 34.30 -8.00
CA LYS A 443 21.75 34.03 -7.58
C LYS A 443 21.86 32.74 -6.74
N VAL A 444 20.97 32.55 -5.77
CA VAL A 444 21.03 31.37 -4.89
C VAL A 444 20.72 30.09 -5.66
N TRP A 445 19.76 30.13 -6.58
CA TRP A 445 19.46 29.01 -7.47
C TRP A 445 20.62 28.71 -8.43
N ALA A 446 21.24 29.75 -9.00
CA ALA A 446 22.42 29.60 -9.85
C ALA A 446 23.57 28.94 -9.07
N ASP A 447 23.89 29.43 -7.87
CA ASP A 447 24.91 28.84 -7.01
C ASP A 447 24.63 27.35 -6.74
N SER A 448 23.37 26.98 -6.53
CA SER A 448 22.95 25.59 -6.29
C SER A 448 23.17 24.70 -7.51
N CYS A 449 22.78 25.16 -8.71
CA CYS A 449 23.01 24.43 -9.95
C CYS A 449 24.51 24.29 -10.28
N LEU A 450 25.31 25.34 -10.07
CA LEU A 450 26.76 25.29 -10.28
C LEU A 450 27.42 24.28 -9.36
N ALA A 451 27.04 24.27 -8.07
CA ALA A 451 27.50 23.27 -7.11
C ALA A 451 27.10 21.86 -7.57
N GLY A 452 25.86 21.67 -8.05
CA GLY A 452 25.39 20.40 -8.61
C GLY A 452 26.24 19.90 -9.79
N ILE A 453 26.47 20.73 -10.80
CA ILE A 453 27.30 20.39 -11.97
C ILE A 453 28.75 20.14 -11.55
N SER A 454 29.30 21.00 -10.68
CA SER A 454 30.68 20.87 -10.19
C SER A 454 30.89 19.55 -9.43
N ARG A 455 29.91 19.12 -8.64
CA ARG A 455 29.92 17.80 -7.98
C ARG A 455 29.93 16.67 -9.00
N ILE A 456 29.12 16.72 -10.06
CA ILE A 456 29.09 15.66 -11.09
C ILE A 456 30.40 15.60 -11.85
N GLU A 457 30.91 16.73 -12.34
CA GLU A 457 32.13 16.78 -13.15
C GLU A 457 33.40 16.60 -12.30
N GLY A 458 33.33 16.87 -10.98
CA GLY A 458 34.49 16.89 -10.09
C GLY A 458 35.42 18.08 -10.32
N LYS A 459 34.96 19.07 -11.10
CA LYS A 459 35.70 20.27 -11.50
C LYS A 459 34.92 21.50 -11.09
N LYS A 460 35.62 22.58 -10.79
CA LYS A 460 34.98 23.85 -10.44
C LYS A 460 34.37 24.48 -11.69
N ILE A 461 33.09 24.85 -11.59
CA ILE A 461 32.36 25.57 -12.63
C ILE A 461 32.22 27.03 -12.21
N GLU A 462 32.62 27.93 -13.10
CA GLU A 462 32.47 29.37 -12.91
C GLU A 462 31.45 29.92 -13.91
N VAL A 463 30.76 31.01 -13.54
CA VAL A 463 29.84 31.71 -14.44
C VAL A 463 30.46 33.00 -14.91
N THR A 464 30.46 33.21 -16.21
CA THR A 464 30.66 34.55 -16.79
C THR A 464 29.31 35.13 -17.14
N ASP A 465 29.00 36.30 -16.56
CA ASP A 465 27.86 37.11 -16.98
C ASP A 465 28.19 37.77 -18.32
N LEU A 466 27.45 37.41 -19.37
CA LEU A 466 27.65 37.96 -20.72
C LEU A 466 27.04 39.37 -20.90
N GLY A 467 26.60 40.01 -19.81
CA GLY A 467 26.27 41.44 -19.77
C GLY A 467 24.79 41.76 -19.96
N PRO A 468 24.44 43.07 -19.98
CA PRO A 468 23.07 43.54 -19.84
C PRO A 468 22.26 43.31 -21.12
N GLY A 469 21.51 42.20 -21.16
CA GLY A 469 20.37 41.98 -22.03
C GLY A 469 19.07 41.88 -21.21
N LYS A 470 17.90 41.91 -21.87
CA LYS A 470 16.59 41.75 -21.19
C LYS A 470 16.42 40.43 -20.42
N LYS A 471 17.31 39.45 -20.63
CA LYS A 471 17.44 38.22 -19.83
C LYS A 471 18.93 37.99 -19.58
N PRO A 472 19.35 37.64 -18.35
CA PRO A 472 20.74 37.33 -18.08
C PRO A 472 21.19 36.14 -18.94
N ARG A 473 22.33 36.27 -19.60
CA ARG A 473 22.97 35.20 -20.36
C ARG A 473 24.24 34.81 -19.61
N TRP A 474 24.19 33.65 -18.97
CA TRP A 474 25.33 33.09 -18.25
C TRP A 474 26.03 32.05 -19.13
N GLU A 475 27.35 32.17 -19.24
CA GLU A 475 28.20 31.14 -19.83
C GLU A 475 28.86 30.34 -18.70
N LEU A 476 28.74 29.01 -18.77
CA LEU A 476 29.36 28.10 -17.81
C LEU A 476 30.80 27.82 -18.26
N ASN A 477 31.76 28.39 -17.53
CA ASN A 477 33.18 28.12 -17.73
C ASN A 477 33.63 26.96 -16.86
N ARG A 478 34.10 25.90 -17.52
CA ARG A 478 34.72 24.75 -16.85
C ARG A 478 36.18 25.06 -16.60
N THR A 479 36.61 25.06 -15.35
CA THR A 479 38.04 25.17 -15.01
C THR A 479 38.62 23.75 -14.84
N ASP A 480 39.95 23.64 -14.86
CA ASP A 480 40.64 22.39 -14.51
C ASP A 480 40.89 22.25 -13.00
N GLU A 481 40.40 23.18 -12.19
CA GLU A 481 40.53 23.12 -10.73
C GLU A 481 39.61 22.02 -10.16
N PRO A 482 40.12 21.12 -9.29
CA PRO A 482 39.29 20.12 -8.64
C PRO A 482 38.25 20.80 -7.74
N TYR A 483 37.01 20.28 -7.75
CA TYR A 483 35.96 20.81 -6.89
C TYR A 483 35.99 20.15 -5.50
N THR A 484 36.24 20.96 -4.47
CA THR A 484 36.25 20.51 -3.07
C THR A 484 35.28 21.31 -2.21
N GLU A 485 34.62 20.66 -1.25
CA GLU A 485 33.75 21.31 -0.27
C GLU A 485 34.19 20.98 1.16
N SER A 486 34.16 21.97 2.06
CA SER A 486 34.49 21.79 3.47
C SER A 486 33.24 21.76 4.34
N PHE A 487 33.07 20.71 5.13
CA PHE A 487 31.98 20.53 6.09
C PHE A 487 32.51 20.60 7.51
N SER A 488 31.71 21.16 8.42
CA SER A 488 31.98 21.20 9.86
C SER A 488 30.75 20.70 10.61
N GLY A 489 30.94 19.93 11.67
CA GLY A 489 29.85 19.42 12.51
C GLY A 489 30.30 19.25 13.96
N LEU A 490 29.41 18.71 14.80
CA LEU A 490 29.72 18.42 16.20
C LEU A 490 30.91 17.46 16.35
N ASP A 491 31.11 16.58 15.36
CA ASP A 491 32.16 15.56 15.36
C ASP A 491 33.46 15.99 14.63
N GLY A 492 33.58 17.27 14.22
CA GLY A 492 34.76 17.83 13.57
C GLY A 492 34.54 18.39 12.17
N SER A 493 35.62 18.73 11.46
CA SER A 493 35.58 19.21 10.07
C SER A 493 36.14 18.18 9.10
N ARG A 494 35.62 18.19 7.87
CA ARG A 494 36.05 17.30 6.79
C ARG A 494 35.96 18.02 5.45
N VAL A 495 36.99 17.84 4.62
CA VAL A 495 36.97 18.26 3.21
C VAL A 495 36.58 17.07 2.35
N LEU A 496 35.68 17.30 1.39
CA LEU A 496 35.27 16.35 0.37
C LEU A 496 35.85 16.78 -0.96
N ASP A 497 36.53 15.88 -1.64
CA ASP A 497 37.06 16.09 -2.97
C ASP A 497 36.20 15.34 -3.99
N TYR A 498 35.46 16.07 -4.83
CA TYR A 498 34.58 15.46 -5.84
C TYR A 498 35.31 15.15 -7.15
N SER A 499 36.58 15.55 -7.28
CA SER A 499 37.43 15.11 -8.38
C SER A 499 37.79 13.62 -8.26
N ASP A 500 37.75 13.08 -7.04
CA ASP A 500 37.85 11.65 -6.77
C ASP A 500 36.55 10.92 -7.16
N PRO A 501 36.56 10.03 -8.17
CA PRO A 501 35.39 9.26 -8.58
C PRO A 501 34.85 8.32 -7.49
N GLU A 502 35.67 7.94 -6.50
CA GLU A 502 35.27 7.07 -5.39
C GLU A 502 34.54 7.85 -4.28
N MET A 503 34.55 9.18 -4.33
CA MET A 503 33.90 10.05 -3.35
C MET A 503 32.38 10.13 -3.57
N LEU A 504 31.67 9.09 -3.12
CA LEU A 504 30.23 8.92 -3.30
C LEU A 504 29.37 9.41 -2.13
N LYS A 505 29.95 9.97 -1.05
CA LYS A 505 29.10 10.47 0.05
C LYS A 505 28.31 11.70 -0.39
N SER A 506 27.01 11.67 -0.12
CA SER A 506 26.06 12.75 -0.38
C SER A 506 25.90 13.63 0.86
N PHE A 507 26.00 14.95 0.70
CA PHE A 507 25.69 15.94 1.73
C PHE A 507 24.70 16.96 1.18
N THR A 508 23.85 17.51 2.05
CA THR A 508 22.84 18.52 1.70
C THR A 508 23.50 19.73 1.03
N LEU A 509 22.93 20.20 -0.08
CA LEU A 509 23.28 21.49 -0.68
C LEU A 509 22.72 22.57 0.24
N ILE A 510 23.57 23.46 0.74
CA ILE A 510 23.11 24.68 1.41
C ILE A 510 23.76 25.82 0.65
N GLY A 511 22.98 26.53 -0.16
CA GLY A 511 23.43 27.75 -0.79
C GLY A 511 23.94 28.75 0.26
N THR A 512 25.04 29.44 -0.06
CA THR A 512 25.74 30.51 0.69
C THR A 512 26.85 30.09 1.66
N GLY A 513 28.02 30.70 1.47
CA GLY A 513 29.27 30.47 2.21
C GLY A 513 29.23 30.87 3.69
N ARG A 514 28.49 30.11 4.51
CA ARG A 514 28.62 30.08 5.97
C ARG A 514 28.73 28.64 6.43
N THR A 515 29.59 28.46 7.44
CA THR A 515 29.88 27.23 8.19
C THR A 515 28.70 26.28 8.21
N LEU A 516 28.84 25.14 7.53
CA LEU A 516 27.79 24.15 7.35
C LEU A 516 27.42 23.54 8.70
N ALA A 517 26.13 23.34 8.95
CA ALA A 517 25.61 22.54 10.06
C ALA A 517 25.22 21.16 9.52
N GLN A 518 25.74 20.11 10.17
CA GLN A 518 25.56 18.72 9.78
C GLN A 518 24.09 18.29 9.99
N GLY A 519 23.37 17.97 8.92
CA GLY A 519 22.24 17.04 8.99
C GLY A 519 22.75 15.61 9.22
N PRO A 520 21.94 14.69 9.79
CA PRO A 520 22.40 13.33 10.08
C PRO A 520 22.95 12.67 8.80
N PRO A 521 24.15 12.05 8.83
CA PRO A 521 24.71 11.35 7.68
C PRO A 521 23.76 10.23 7.27
N VAL A 522 23.46 10.12 5.97
CA VAL A 522 22.72 8.99 5.41
C VAL A 522 23.74 7.90 5.08
N PRO A 523 23.82 6.78 5.83
CA PRO A 523 24.72 5.70 5.51
C PRO A 523 24.22 4.95 4.27
N ILE A 524 25.00 5.01 3.18
CA ILE A 524 24.84 4.09 2.04
C ILE A 524 25.49 2.77 2.47
N ARG A 525 24.69 1.72 2.67
CA ARG A 525 25.23 0.35 2.77
C ARG A 525 25.60 -0.10 1.38
N ILE A 526 26.89 0.00 1.04
CA ILE A 526 27.47 -0.76 -0.07
C ILE A 526 27.63 -2.20 0.46
N THR A 527 26.67 -3.08 0.17
CA THR A 527 26.88 -4.52 0.34
C THR A 527 27.87 -4.98 -0.73
N LYS A 528 28.98 -5.57 -0.27
CA LYS A 528 29.97 -6.25 -1.12
C LYS A 528 29.40 -7.50 -1.76
#